data_AF-A0A2S3IH78-F1
#
_entry.id   AF-A0A2S3IH78-F1
#
_cell.length_a   1.000
_cell.length_b   1.000
_cell.length_c   1.000
_cell.angle_alpha   90.00
_cell.angle_beta   90.00
_cell.angle_gamma   90.00
#
_symmetry.space_group_name_H-M   'P 1'
#
loop_
_entity.id
_entity.type
_entity.pdbx_description
1 polymer ?
#
loop_
_entity_poly.entity_id
_entity_poly.type
_entity_poly.pdbx_seq_one_letter_code
_entity_poly.pdbx_strand_id
1 'polypeptide(L)'
;MAAAARPLVSVKVLEGDMATDSAGAPLPDVLRAPIRPDIVRFVHKLLSCNSRQPYAVSRRAGHQTSAESWGTGRAVSRIPRVPGGGTHRAGQGAFGNMCRGGRMFAPTKIWRRWHRRVNIHLRRVAIASALAATAVPSLVLARGHRVESVPELPLVVSDSAESIEKTAQAIKILKQLGAYADAEKAKDSVGIRPGKGKMRNRRYINRKGPLIVYGTEGSKIVKAFRNLPGVDVANVERLNLLDLAPGGHLGRFVIWTECAFKKLDEVYGTFETPSAKKKGFVLPRPKMANADLSRLINSDEVQSVVKPINKVVKRREPRKNPLKNMAAVLKLNPYLGTARKMAALAEAARVKARKEKLDSKRTKLSPEEASKVKAAGKAWYKTMVSDSDYTEFENFSKWLGVTQ
;
A
#
# COMPACT_ATOMS: atom_id res chain seq x y z
N MET A 1 -0.87 24.86 14.49
CA MET A 1 0.22 23.89 14.25
C MET A 1 1.48 24.64 14.64
N ALA A 2 2.14 24.30 15.75
CA ALA A 2 3.52 24.71 15.93
C ALA A 2 4.34 23.94 14.89
N ALA A 3 4.26 24.37 13.63
CA ALA A 3 5.29 24.02 12.66
C ALA A 3 6.61 24.41 13.32
N ALA A 4 7.64 23.57 13.17
CA ALA A 4 9.01 23.95 13.49
C ALA A 4 9.44 25.08 12.54
N ALA A 5 8.89 26.26 12.79
CA ALA A 5 8.93 27.43 11.96
C ALA A 5 9.70 28.46 12.74
N ARG A 6 10.84 28.88 12.19
CA ARG A 6 11.55 30.05 12.71
C ARG A 6 10.62 31.25 12.53
N PRO A 7 10.29 31.99 13.60
CA PRO A 7 9.38 33.13 13.48
C PRO A 7 9.97 34.24 12.60
N LEU A 8 11.30 34.30 12.50
CA LEU A 8 12.06 35.24 11.70
C LEU A 8 13.04 34.46 10.82
N VAL A 9 13.10 34.83 9.54
CA VAL A 9 13.95 34.23 8.51
C VAL A 9 15.02 35.23 8.11
N SER A 10 16.27 34.80 7.96
CA SER A 10 17.36 35.72 7.60
C SER A 10 17.35 35.96 6.08
N VAL A 11 17.38 37.22 5.67
CA VAL A 11 17.56 37.56 4.26
C VAL A 11 19.04 37.37 3.91
N LYS A 12 19.32 36.51 2.93
CA LYS A 12 20.68 36.28 2.45
C LYS A 12 21.08 37.37 1.47
N VAL A 13 22.08 38.13 1.90
CA VAL A 13 22.77 39.17 1.14
C VAL A 13 23.53 38.55 -0.04
N LEU A 14 23.48 39.19 -1.20
CA LEU A 14 24.23 38.79 -2.39
C LEU A 14 25.52 39.60 -2.53
N GLU A 15 26.47 39.12 -3.32
CA GLU A 15 27.69 39.90 -3.60
C GLU A 15 27.36 41.25 -4.23
N GLY A 16 27.75 42.33 -3.54
CA GLY A 16 27.51 43.73 -3.95
C GLY A 16 26.45 44.45 -3.12
N ASP A 17 25.73 43.74 -2.25
CA ASP A 17 24.78 44.34 -1.31
C ASP A 17 25.51 44.86 -0.04
N MET A 18 24.92 45.83 0.64
CA MET A 18 25.49 46.41 1.86
C MET A 18 25.25 45.48 3.06
N ALA A 19 26.17 45.45 4.02
CA ALA A 19 26.04 44.60 5.22
C ALA A 19 24.78 44.91 6.05
N THR A 20 24.25 46.14 5.93
CA THR A 20 22.99 46.59 6.56
C THR A 20 21.73 45.96 5.97
N ASP A 21 21.82 45.34 4.79
CA ASP A 21 20.69 44.70 4.09
C ASP A 21 20.42 43.27 4.62
N SER A 22 21.21 42.80 5.60
CA SER A 22 21.05 41.51 6.29
C SER A 22 19.89 41.48 7.30
N ALA A 23 18.77 42.13 6.97
CA ALA A 23 17.61 42.19 7.85
C ALA A 23 16.89 40.84 7.93
N GLY A 24 16.22 40.61 9.06
CA GLY A 24 15.28 39.49 9.21
C GLY A 24 13.91 39.84 8.66
N ALA A 25 13.27 38.89 7.96
CA ALA A 25 11.86 38.99 7.57
C ALA A 25 10.99 38.07 8.45
N PRO A 26 9.82 38.52 8.94
CA PRO A 26 8.90 37.65 9.66
C PRO A 26 8.39 36.54 8.73
N LEU A 27 8.19 35.34 9.26
CA LEU A 27 7.70 34.21 8.48
C LEU A 27 6.19 34.39 8.15
N PRO A 28 5.80 34.43 6.87
CA PRO A 28 4.41 34.51 6.45
C PRO A 28 3.54 33.37 6.99
N ASP A 29 2.30 33.67 7.34
CA ASP A 29 1.36 32.73 7.96
C ASP A 29 1.04 31.54 7.06
N VAL A 30 1.04 31.77 5.74
CA VAL A 30 0.81 30.70 4.76
C VAL A 30 1.85 29.57 4.86
N LEU A 31 3.07 29.86 5.33
CA LEU A 31 4.10 28.84 5.53
C LEU A 31 3.88 28.01 6.80
N ARG A 32 2.98 28.45 7.68
CA ARG A 32 2.52 27.72 8.87
C ARG A 32 1.22 26.93 8.62
N ALA A 33 0.67 26.99 7.40
CA ALA A 33 -0.54 26.28 7.03
C ALA A 33 -0.40 24.76 7.17
N PRO A 34 -1.50 24.02 7.46
CA PRO A 34 -1.45 22.56 7.55
C PRO A 34 -1.06 21.92 6.22
N ILE A 35 -0.09 21.01 6.28
CA ILE A 35 0.43 20.28 5.12
C ILE A 35 -0.49 19.10 4.80
N ARG A 36 -1.16 19.14 3.66
CA ARG A 36 -2.21 18.22 3.18
C ARG A 36 -1.86 17.59 1.81
N PRO A 37 -1.09 16.49 1.78
CA PRO A 37 -0.71 15.80 0.54
C PRO A 37 -1.90 15.26 -0.26
N ASP A 38 -2.98 14.89 0.44
CA ASP A 38 -4.24 14.39 -0.13
C ASP A 38 -4.88 15.44 -1.07
N ILE A 39 -5.05 16.67 -0.57
CA ILE A 39 -5.64 17.77 -1.34
C ILE A 39 -4.71 18.15 -2.50
N VAL A 40 -3.41 18.25 -2.24
CA VAL A 40 -2.43 18.66 -3.27
C VAL A 40 -2.42 17.68 -4.43
N ARG A 41 -2.36 16.37 -4.16
CA ARG A 41 -2.40 15.34 -5.20
C ARG A 41 -3.72 15.38 -5.98
N PHE A 42 -4.85 15.57 -5.29
CA PHE A 42 -6.16 15.65 -5.94
C PHE A 42 -6.26 16.87 -6.87
N VAL A 43 -5.91 18.07 -6.39
CA VAL A 43 -5.95 19.30 -7.19
C VAL A 43 -4.95 19.25 -8.33
N HIS A 44 -3.74 18.75 -8.10
CA HIS A 44 -2.72 18.56 -9.13
C HIS A 44 -3.27 17.71 -10.29
N LYS A 45 -3.93 16.58 -10.00
CA LYS A 45 -4.57 15.75 -11.03
C LYS A 45 -5.56 16.54 -11.88
N LEU A 46 -6.40 17.37 -11.26
CA LEU A 46 -7.40 18.16 -12.00
C LEU A 46 -6.74 19.22 -12.88
N LEU A 47 -5.75 19.94 -12.35
CA LEU A 47 -5.00 20.96 -13.10
C LEU A 47 -4.19 20.36 -14.26
N SER A 48 -3.53 19.21 -14.04
CA SER A 48 -2.80 18.50 -15.10
C SER A 48 -3.72 17.97 -16.20
N CYS A 49 -5.00 17.69 -15.90
CA CYS A 49 -5.96 17.32 -16.93
C CYS A 49 -6.30 18.49 -17.86
N ASN A 50 -6.26 19.73 -17.35
CA ASN A 50 -6.66 20.93 -18.08
C ASN A 50 -5.62 21.41 -19.10
N SER A 51 -4.36 20.98 -19.01
CA SER A 51 -3.31 21.32 -19.99
C SER A 51 -3.28 20.39 -21.20
N ARG A 52 -4.20 19.42 -21.29
CA ARG A 52 -4.24 18.43 -22.37
C ARG A 52 -4.96 18.99 -23.58
N GLN A 53 -4.35 18.83 -24.76
CA GLN A 53 -5.04 19.06 -26.03
C GLN A 53 -5.99 17.87 -26.33
N PRO A 54 -7.26 18.13 -26.69
CA PRO A 54 -8.18 17.08 -27.15
C PRO A 54 -7.63 16.36 -28.39
N TYR A 55 -7.79 15.04 -28.43
CA TYR A 55 -7.46 14.22 -29.60
C TYR A 55 -8.55 13.19 -29.86
N ALA A 56 -8.79 12.90 -31.14
CA ALA A 56 -9.82 11.97 -31.59
C ALA A 56 -9.41 11.29 -32.89
N VAL A 57 -9.94 10.10 -33.16
CA VAL A 57 -9.89 9.48 -34.47
C VAL A 57 -10.91 10.18 -35.39
N SER A 58 -10.63 10.27 -36.70
CA SER A 58 -11.59 10.82 -37.66
C SER A 58 -12.95 10.11 -37.56
N ARG A 59 -14.04 10.88 -37.61
CA ARG A 59 -15.42 10.37 -37.47
C ARG A 59 -15.79 9.35 -38.55
N ARG A 60 -15.17 9.44 -39.73
CA ARG A 60 -15.43 8.57 -40.89
C ARG A 60 -14.35 7.50 -41.10
N ALA A 61 -13.37 7.38 -40.20
CA ALA A 61 -12.29 6.40 -40.33
C ALA A 61 -12.85 4.96 -40.39
N GLY A 62 -12.53 4.24 -41.46
CA GLY A 62 -13.00 2.86 -41.67
C GLY A 62 -14.48 2.73 -42.05
N HIS A 63 -15.18 3.84 -42.34
CA HIS A 63 -16.60 3.85 -42.76
C HIS A 63 -16.81 4.23 -44.23
N GLN A 64 -15.80 4.73 -44.93
CA GLN A 64 -15.94 5.26 -46.30
C GLN A 64 -15.89 4.17 -47.39
N THR A 65 -16.06 2.91 -47.02
CA THR A 65 -16.08 1.78 -47.94
C THR A 65 -17.53 1.38 -48.23
N SER A 66 -17.89 1.19 -49.50
CA SER A 66 -19.21 0.69 -49.96
C SER A 66 -19.39 -0.82 -49.72
N ALA A 67 -18.89 -1.33 -48.59
CA ALA A 67 -18.84 -2.76 -48.31
C ALA A 67 -20.19 -3.29 -47.85
N GLU A 68 -20.61 -4.42 -48.42
CA GLU A 68 -21.88 -5.09 -48.12
C GLU A 68 -21.66 -6.58 -47.87
N SER A 69 -22.51 -7.19 -47.05
CA SER A 69 -22.37 -8.62 -46.73
C SER A 69 -22.86 -9.47 -47.88
N TRP A 70 -22.11 -10.50 -48.25
CA TRP A 70 -22.55 -11.48 -49.25
C TRP A 70 -23.64 -12.44 -48.73
N GLY A 71 -24.02 -12.35 -47.45
CA GLY A 71 -25.01 -13.22 -46.85
C GLY A 71 -24.48 -14.63 -46.57
N THR A 72 -25.39 -15.61 -46.60
CA THR A 72 -25.09 -17.03 -46.37
C THR A 72 -24.74 -17.78 -47.66
N GLY A 73 -24.35 -19.05 -47.56
CA GLY A 73 -24.19 -19.93 -48.74
C GLY A 73 -22.87 -19.78 -49.51
N ARG A 74 -21.87 -19.10 -48.94
CA ARG A 74 -20.56 -18.88 -49.60
C ARG A 74 -19.35 -19.39 -48.80
N ALA A 75 -19.59 -20.26 -47.80
CA ALA A 75 -18.56 -20.81 -46.89
C ALA A 75 -17.66 -19.74 -46.22
N VAL A 76 -18.21 -18.55 -45.99
CA VAL A 76 -17.48 -17.37 -45.53
C VAL A 76 -18.35 -16.59 -44.53
N SER A 77 -17.71 -15.91 -43.55
CA SER A 77 -18.42 -15.12 -42.53
C SER A 77 -19.23 -13.97 -43.12
N ARG A 78 -20.38 -13.65 -42.49
CA ARG A 78 -21.36 -12.63 -42.92
C ARG A 78 -20.91 -11.17 -42.70
N ILE A 79 -19.60 -10.92 -42.66
CA ILE A 79 -19.01 -9.60 -42.51
C ILE A 79 -19.17 -8.83 -43.83
N PRO A 80 -19.45 -7.51 -43.82
CA PRO A 80 -19.46 -6.69 -45.04
C PRO A 80 -18.12 -6.75 -45.79
N ARG A 81 -18.18 -6.93 -47.11
CA ARG A 81 -17.02 -7.11 -47.99
C ARG A 81 -16.94 -6.03 -49.05
N VAL A 82 -15.72 -5.61 -49.39
CA VAL A 82 -15.50 -4.60 -50.43
C VAL A 82 -15.97 -5.14 -51.79
N PRO A 83 -16.82 -4.41 -52.52
CA PRO A 83 -17.34 -4.85 -53.81
C PRO A 83 -16.29 -4.76 -54.93
N GLY A 84 -16.63 -5.26 -56.11
CA GLY A 84 -15.79 -5.25 -57.31
C GLY A 84 -14.86 -6.46 -57.42
N GLY A 85 -13.88 -6.37 -58.32
CA GLY A 85 -12.89 -7.40 -58.62
C GLY A 85 -11.55 -6.79 -59.07
N GLY A 86 -10.56 -7.62 -59.38
CA GLY A 86 -9.26 -7.19 -59.94
C GLY A 86 -8.26 -6.58 -58.95
N THR A 87 -8.68 -6.09 -57.78
CA THR A 87 -7.77 -5.60 -56.73
C THR A 87 -7.62 -6.59 -55.59
N HIS A 88 -6.46 -6.60 -54.93
CA HIS A 88 -6.24 -7.41 -53.71
C HIS A 88 -7.20 -7.07 -52.56
N ARG A 89 -7.85 -5.88 -52.60
CA ARG A 89 -8.77 -5.43 -51.56
C ARG A 89 -10.21 -5.91 -51.80
N ALA A 90 -10.59 -6.21 -53.05
CA ALA A 90 -11.92 -6.72 -53.37
C ALA A 90 -12.20 -8.05 -52.65
N GLY A 91 -13.42 -8.22 -52.14
CA GLY A 91 -13.82 -9.41 -51.39
C GLY A 91 -13.29 -9.51 -49.95
N GLN A 92 -12.41 -8.62 -49.49
CA GLN A 92 -11.96 -8.57 -48.09
C GLN A 92 -13.01 -7.95 -47.17
N GLY A 93 -13.03 -8.39 -45.90
CA GLY A 93 -13.89 -7.81 -44.87
C GLY A 93 -13.51 -6.35 -44.56
N ALA A 94 -14.53 -5.50 -44.42
CA ALA A 94 -14.41 -4.08 -44.11
C ALA A 94 -15.46 -3.67 -43.06
N PHE A 95 -15.45 -2.39 -42.67
CA PHE A 95 -16.36 -1.75 -41.71
C PHE A 95 -16.30 -2.27 -40.26
N GLY A 96 -16.13 -3.58 -40.03
CA GLY A 96 -16.04 -4.20 -38.71
C GLY A 96 -14.75 -3.88 -37.96
N ASN A 97 -14.82 -3.90 -36.62
CA ASN A 97 -13.67 -3.64 -35.74
C ASN A 97 -12.62 -4.74 -35.74
N MET A 98 -13.01 -5.96 -36.06
CA MET A 98 -12.12 -7.10 -36.30
C MET A 98 -11.41 -7.05 -37.66
N CYS A 99 -11.85 -6.18 -38.58
CA CYS A 99 -11.32 -6.13 -39.94
C CYS A 99 -10.12 -5.18 -40.05
N ARG A 100 -9.07 -5.60 -40.78
CA ARG A 100 -7.96 -4.72 -41.14
C ARG A 100 -8.47 -3.54 -42.00
N GLY A 101 -8.19 -2.31 -41.53
CA GLY A 101 -8.70 -1.08 -42.15
C GLY A 101 -10.17 -0.77 -41.87
N GLY A 102 -10.84 -1.55 -41.02
CA GLY A 102 -12.18 -1.26 -40.52
C GLY A 102 -12.18 -0.23 -39.38
N ARG A 103 -13.38 0.08 -38.87
CA ARG A 103 -13.54 1.08 -37.80
C ARG A 103 -13.13 0.53 -36.44
N MET A 104 -12.50 1.32 -35.59
CA MET A 104 -12.30 0.94 -34.20
C MET A 104 -13.63 0.93 -33.41
N PHE A 105 -13.81 -0.01 -32.49
CA PHE A 105 -14.91 0.05 -31.51
C PHE A 105 -14.69 1.19 -30.52
N ALA A 106 -15.74 1.94 -30.19
CA ALA A 106 -15.70 3.10 -29.30
C ALA A 106 -14.51 4.05 -29.56
N PRO A 107 -14.39 4.61 -30.80
CA PRO A 107 -13.24 5.43 -31.14
C PRO A 107 -13.21 6.71 -30.30
N THR A 108 -12.02 7.23 -30.01
CA THR A 108 -11.87 8.46 -29.23
C THR A 108 -12.64 9.61 -29.86
N LYS A 109 -13.36 10.35 -29.04
CA LYS A 109 -14.22 11.46 -29.45
C LYS A 109 -13.72 12.78 -28.89
N ILE A 110 -13.92 13.83 -29.67
CA ILE A 110 -13.56 15.20 -29.27
C ILE A 110 -14.32 15.64 -28.01
N TRP A 111 -15.58 15.22 -27.83
CA TRP A 111 -16.42 15.57 -26.70
C TRP A 111 -16.12 14.81 -25.40
N ARG A 112 -15.04 14.01 -25.36
CA ARG A 112 -14.54 13.47 -24.09
C ARG A 112 -14.26 14.64 -23.14
N ARG A 113 -14.67 14.53 -21.88
CA ARG A 113 -14.37 15.54 -20.87
C ARG A 113 -12.88 15.54 -20.50
N TRP A 114 -12.09 16.36 -21.19
CA TRP A 114 -10.66 16.58 -20.92
C TRP A 114 -10.44 17.50 -19.71
N HIS A 115 -11.19 18.60 -19.68
CA HIS A 115 -11.10 19.62 -18.64
C HIS A 115 -11.90 19.21 -17.39
N ARG A 116 -11.28 19.45 -16.23
CA ARG A 116 -11.86 19.26 -14.91
C ARG A 116 -11.96 20.63 -14.23
N ARG A 117 -13.18 20.98 -13.82
CA ARG A 117 -13.43 22.16 -12.98
C ARG A 117 -12.79 21.92 -11.62
N VAL A 118 -12.07 22.91 -11.11
CA VAL A 118 -11.46 22.88 -9.79
C VAL A 118 -12.16 23.92 -8.93
N ASN A 119 -12.59 23.55 -7.73
CA ASN A 119 -13.09 24.53 -6.77
C ASN A 119 -11.95 25.47 -6.37
N ILE A 120 -12.20 26.78 -6.47
CA ILE A 120 -11.21 27.82 -6.21
C ILE A 120 -10.71 27.74 -4.76
N HIS A 121 -11.59 27.53 -3.77
CA HIS A 121 -11.19 27.41 -2.37
C HIS A 121 -10.30 26.19 -2.15
N LEU A 122 -10.67 25.04 -2.71
CA LEU A 122 -9.86 23.82 -2.63
C LEU A 122 -8.48 24.01 -3.27
N ARG A 123 -8.42 24.72 -4.40
CA ARG A 123 -7.15 25.06 -5.07
C ARG A 123 -6.29 25.98 -4.21
N ARG A 124 -6.87 26.99 -3.56
CA ARG A 124 -6.16 27.92 -2.68
C ARG A 124 -5.57 27.18 -1.46
N VAL A 125 -6.34 26.27 -0.85
CA VAL A 125 -5.86 25.39 0.24
C VAL A 125 -4.72 24.50 -0.23
N ALA A 126 -4.81 23.92 -1.44
CA ALA A 126 -3.74 23.10 -1.99
C ALA A 126 -2.42 23.89 -2.15
N ILE A 127 -2.52 25.14 -2.63
CA ILE A 127 -1.35 26.00 -2.80
C ILE A 127 -0.76 26.40 -1.45
N ALA A 128 -1.60 26.80 -0.48
CA ALA A 128 -1.14 27.12 0.88
C ALA A 128 -0.41 25.92 1.53
N SER A 129 -0.97 24.72 1.41
CA SER A 129 -0.29 23.50 1.86
C SER A 129 1.02 23.23 1.12
N ALA A 130 1.10 23.55 -0.18
CA ALA A 130 2.33 23.37 -0.94
C ALA A 130 3.41 24.34 -0.48
N LEU A 131 3.05 25.60 -0.22
CA LEU A 131 3.93 26.62 0.33
C LEU A 131 4.47 26.24 1.71
N ALA A 132 3.60 25.81 2.63
CA ALA A 132 4.03 25.34 3.95
C ALA A 132 5.06 24.20 3.85
N ALA A 133 4.90 23.28 2.90
CA ALA A 133 5.87 22.21 2.69
C ALA A 133 7.25 22.70 2.20
N THR A 134 7.36 23.86 1.58
CA THR A 134 8.65 24.43 1.13
C THR A 134 9.50 24.98 2.27
N ALA A 135 8.86 25.30 3.41
CA ALA A 135 9.55 25.78 4.60
C ALA A 135 10.11 24.64 5.47
N VAL A 136 9.77 23.38 5.19
CA VAL A 136 10.16 22.22 6.00
C VAL A 136 11.31 21.45 5.34
N PRO A 137 12.55 21.49 5.88
CA PRO A 137 13.71 20.84 5.28
C PRO A 137 13.52 19.35 5.01
N SER A 138 12.90 18.63 5.94
CA SER A 138 12.69 17.18 5.81
C SER A 138 11.81 16.81 4.61
N LEU A 139 10.79 17.62 4.29
CA LEU A 139 9.96 17.41 3.10
C LEU A 139 10.69 17.76 1.81
N VAL A 140 11.51 18.80 1.84
CA VAL A 140 12.34 19.21 0.69
C VAL A 140 13.38 18.14 0.34
N LEU A 141 14.05 17.60 1.36
CA LEU A 141 14.99 16.49 1.22
C LEU A 141 14.27 15.21 0.78
N ALA A 142 13.13 14.87 1.39
CA ALA A 142 12.34 13.68 1.00
C ALA A 142 11.85 13.73 -0.45
N ARG A 143 11.57 14.92 -0.99
CA ARG A 143 11.27 15.11 -2.42
C ARG A 143 12.47 14.81 -3.33
N GLY A 144 13.67 14.88 -2.78
CA GLY A 144 14.92 14.56 -3.46
C GLY A 144 15.70 15.78 -3.94
N HIS A 145 15.53 16.95 -3.33
CA HIS A 145 16.40 18.10 -3.60
C HIS A 145 17.74 17.98 -2.86
N ARG A 146 18.83 18.46 -3.46
CA ARG A 146 20.16 18.50 -2.82
C ARG A 146 20.36 19.85 -2.14
N VAL A 147 20.03 19.92 -0.84
CA VAL A 147 20.00 21.18 -0.06
C VAL A 147 20.89 21.16 1.18
N GLU A 148 21.82 20.21 1.28
CA GLU A 148 22.71 20.01 2.45
C GLU A 148 23.60 21.23 2.74
N SER A 149 24.04 21.93 1.71
CA SER A 149 24.87 23.14 1.80
C SER A 149 24.07 24.43 1.97
N VAL A 150 22.73 24.37 1.96
CA VAL A 150 21.89 25.56 2.10
C VAL A 150 21.79 25.93 3.59
N PRO A 151 22.06 27.20 3.98
CA PRO A 151 22.11 27.59 5.39
C PRO A 151 20.79 27.43 6.14
N GLU A 152 19.66 27.70 5.47
CA GLU A 152 18.33 27.60 6.06
C GLU A 152 17.22 27.44 5.02
N LEU A 153 16.05 26.99 5.48
CA LEU A 153 14.80 26.96 4.73
C LEU A 153 13.68 27.60 5.57
N PRO A 154 12.78 28.38 4.97
CA PRO A 154 12.78 28.83 3.56
C PRO A 154 13.96 29.75 3.24
N LEU A 155 14.54 29.63 2.04
CA LEU A 155 15.68 30.45 1.62
C LEU A 155 15.17 31.77 1.04
N VAL A 156 15.53 32.89 1.68
CA VAL A 156 15.18 34.25 1.24
C VAL A 156 16.45 34.98 0.83
N VAL A 157 16.40 35.68 -0.31
CA VAL A 157 17.50 36.50 -0.84
C VAL A 157 17.06 37.94 -0.98
N SER A 158 18.01 38.87 -0.94
CA SER A 158 17.78 40.30 -1.15
C SER A 158 17.11 40.60 -2.50
N ASP A 159 16.40 41.73 -2.56
CA ASP A 159 15.71 42.17 -3.78
C ASP A 159 16.65 42.58 -4.92
N SER A 160 17.95 42.77 -4.65
CA SER A 160 18.97 42.99 -5.69
C SER A 160 19.06 41.81 -6.67
N ALA A 161 18.63 40.61 -6.25
CA ALA A 161 18.48 39.45 -7.10
C ALA A 161 17.57 39.70 -8.32
N GLU A 162 16.60 40.60 -8.20
CA GLU A 162 15.64 40.89 -9.26
C GLU A 162 16.25 41.63 -10.46
N SER A 163 17.36 42.34 -10.23
CA SER A 163 18.08 43.13 -11.24
C SER A 163 19.03 42.30 -12.11
N ILE A 164 19.22 41.02 -11.78
CA ILE A 164 20.16 40.14 -12.49
C ILE A 164 19.63 39.78 -13.88
N GLU A 165 20.48 39.97 -14.89
CA GLU A 165 20.14 39.68 -16.28
C GLU A 165 20.89 38.47 -16.85
N LYS A 166 22.14 38.25 -16.42
CA LYS A 166 23.01 37.23 -17.02
C LYS A 166 22.90 35.90 -16.28
N THR A 167 22.79 34.82 -17.05
CA THR A 167 22.79 33.44 -16.53
C THR A 167 24.05 33.10 -15.73
N ALA A 168 25.20 33.64 -16.12
CA ALA A 168 26.47 33.46 -15.40
C ALA A 168 26.42 34.02 -13.97
N GLN A 169 25.79 35.19 -13.79
CA GLN A 169 25.59 35.79 -12.47
C GLN A 169 24.62 34.95 -11.64
N ALA A 170 23.52 34.47 -12.24
CA ALA A 170 22.59 33.57 -11.57
C ALA A 170 23.27 32.28 -11.06
N ILE A 171 24.17 31.69 -11.83
CA ILE A 171 24.96 30.51 -11.41
C ILE A 171 25.87 30.88 -10.23
N LYS A 172 26.55 32.03 -10.28
CA LYS A 172 27.44 32.50 -9.21
C LYS A 172 26.69 32.61 -7.88
N ILE A 173 25.50 33.19 -7.91
CA ILE A 173 24.65 33.37 -6.72
C ILE A 173 24.14 32.03 -6.19
N LEU A 174 23.68 31.12 -7.07
CA LEU A 174 23.27 29.80 -6.62
C LEU A 174 24.42 29.03 -5.96
N LYS A 175 25.67 29.23 -6.40
CA LYS A 175 26.85 28.62 -5.78
C LYS A 175 27.12 29.21 -4.39
N GLN A 176 27.05 30.53 -4.25
CA GLN A 176 27.20 31.22 -2.95
C GLN A 176 26.15 30.77 -1.94
N LEU A 177 24.90 30.61 -2.38
CA LEU A 177 23.79 30.16 -1.53
C LEU A 177 23.81 28.64 -1.22
N GLY A 178 24.74 27.88 -1.79
CA GLY A 178 24.77 26.42 -1.69
C GLY A 178 23.62 25.71 -2.41
N ALA A 179 22.88 26.42 -3.27
CA ALA A 179 21.69 25.94 -3.99
C ALA A 179 22.01 25.34 -5.38
N TYR A 180 23.19 25.62 -5.93
CA TYR A 180 23.56 25.22 -7.29
C TYR A 180 23.66 23.69 -7.48
N ALA A 181 23.98 22.95 -6.41
CA ALA A 181 24.09 21.50 -6.44
C ALA A 181 22.78 20.81 -6.89
N ASP A 182 21.63 21.42 -6.61
CA ASP A 182 20.33 20.91 -7.06
C ASP A 182 20.08 21.15 -8.57
N ALA A 183 20.59 22.26 -9.10
CA ALA A 183 20.55 22.55 -10.54
C ALA A 183 21.54 21.66 -11.32
N GLU A 184 22.74 21.40 -10.78
CA GLU A 184 23.69 20.44 -11.35
C GLU A 184 23.09 19.03 -11.41
N LYS A 185 22.46 18.58 -10.31
CA LYS A 185 21.73 17.32 -10.30
C LYS A 185 20.68 17.26 -11.41
N ALA A 186 19.95 18.35 -11.66
CA ALA A 186 18.96 18.40 -12.73
C ALA A 186 19.58 18.38 -14.13
N LYS A 187 20.75 18.98 -14.31
CA LYS A 187 21.54 18.95 -15.54
C LYS A 187 22.03 17.55 -15.89
N ASP A 188 22.59 16.84 -14.91
CA ASP A 188 23.19 15.52 -15.12
C ASP A 188 22.14 14.41 -15.28
N SER A 189 20.97 14.61 -14.66
CA SER A 189 19.88 13.63 -14.65
C SER A 189 18.93 13.74 -15.85
N VAL A 190 19.34 14.40 -16.94
CA VAL A 190 18.51 14.54 -18.14
C VAL A 190 18.40 13.18 -18.84
N GLY A 191 17.25 12.53 -18.67
CA GLY A 191 16.99 11.21 -19.23
C GLY A 191 16.36 11.27 -20.62
N ILE A 192 16.73 10.35 -21.51
CA ILE A 192 16.00 10.13 -22.77
C ILE A 192 14.69 9.40 -22.45
N ARG A 193 13.55 10.01 -22.80
CA ARG A 193 12.22 9.43 -22.57
C ARG A 193 12.04 8.14 -23.37
N PRO A 194 11.69 7.01 -22.73
CA PRO A 194 11.40 5.77 -23.44
C PRO A 194 10.07 5.85 -24.22
N GLY A 195 9.92 4.98 -25.22
CA GLY A 195 8.71 4.83 -26.02
C GLY A 195 8.46 5.96 -27.04
N LYS A 196 7.19 6.09 -27.48
CA LYS A 196 6.77 6.97 -28.58
C LYS A 196 6.84 8.48 -28.28
N GLY A 197 7.23 8.87 -27.06
CA GLY A 197 7.38 10.27 -26.67
C GLY A 197 8.50 10.97 -27.44
N LYS A 198 9.57 10.24 -27.77
CA LYS A 198 10.75 10.74 -28.50
C LYS A 198 10.37 11.35 -29.86
N MET A 199 9.42 10.75 -30.57
CA MET A 199 8.89 11.23 -31.87
C MET A 199 7.97 12.45 -31.76
N ARG A 200 7.62 12.90 -30.56
CA ARG A 200 6.63 13.96 -30.32
C ARG A 200 7.22 15.10 -29.51
N ASN A 201 8.42 15.54 -29.85
CA ASN A 201 9.15 16.66 -29.20
C ASN A 201 9.34 16.51 -27.69
N ARG A 202 9.35 15.26 -27.18
CA ARG A 202 9.46 14.94 -25.76
C ARG A 202 10.63 13.99 -25.50
N ARG A 203 11.73 14.17 -26.26
CA ARG A 203 12.94 13.35 -26.23
C ARG A 203 13.58 13.33 -24.84
N TYR A 204 13.67 14.48 -24.18
CA TYR A 204 14.30 14.60 -22.86
C TYR A 204 13.27 14.75 -21.73
N ILE A 205 13.62 14.25 -20.56
CA ILE A 205 12.92 14.45 -19.29
C ILE A 205 13.91 15.09 -18.32
N ASN A 206 13.62 16.33 -17.93
CA ASN A 206 14.46 17.06 -17.00
C ASN A 206 13.84 16.97 -15.61
N ARG A 207 14.67 16.78 -14.58
CA ARG A 207 14.22 16.89 -13.19
C ARG A 207 13.85 18.34 -12.88
N LYS A 208 12.97 18.52 -11.89
CA LYS A 208 12.57 19.84 -11.38
C LYS A 208 13.41 20.17 -10.17
N GLY A 209 14.34 21.11 -10.34
CA GLY A 209 15.22 21.65 -9.32
C GLY A 209 14.61 22.88 -8.62
N PRO A 210 15.41 23.90 -8.27
CA PRO A 210 14.94 25.07 -7.55
C PRO A 210 13.82 25.82 -8.28
N LEU A 211 12.89 26.39 -7.54
CA LEU A 211 11.93 27.38 -8.04
C LEU A 211 12.33 28.74 -7.50
N ILE A 212 12.56 29.71 -8.38
CA ILE A 212 12.83 31.09 -7.98
C ILE A 212 11.52 31.87 -7.98
N VAL A 213 11.17 32.49 -6.86
CA VAL A 213 9.95 33.29 -6.73
C VAL A 213 10.31 34.75 -6.49
N TYR A 214 9.78 35.62 -7.36
CA TYR A 214 10.04 37.07 -7.35
C TYR A 214 8.76 37.89 -7.22
N GLY A 215 8.91 39.14 -6.75
CA GLY A 215 7.80 40.00 -6.35
C GLY A 215 7.43 41.06 -7.39
N THR A 216 8.35 41.50 -8.24
CA THR A 216 8.13 42.62 -9.18
C THR A 216 7.64 42.14 -10.54
N GLU A 217 6.66 42.82 -11.14
CA GLU A 217 6.27 42.56 -12.52
C GLU A 217 7.37 43.01 -13.50
N GLY A 218 7.57 42.25 -14.59
CA GLY A 218 8.61 42.59 -15.58
C GLY A 218 10.07 42.39 -15.11
N SER A 219 10.28 41.78 -13.94
CA SER A 219 11.60 41.58 -13.33
C SER A 219 12.59 40.85 -14.26
N LYS A 220 13.84 41.33 -14.27
CA LYS A 220 14.92 40.83 -15.13
C LYS A 220 15.40 39.43 -14.75
N ILE A 221 15.17 39.02 -13.49
CA ILE A 221 15.47 37.69 -12.94
C ILE A 221 14.93 36.54 -13.81
N VAL A 222 13.80 36.75 -14.48
CA VAL A 222 13.20 35.76 -15.40
C VAL A 222 14.18 35.43 -16.54
N LYS A 223 14.86 36.44 -17.10
CA LYS A 223 15.81 36.24 -18.21
C LYS A 223 17.04 35.47 -17.74
N ALA A 224 17.54 35.78 -16.54
CA ALA A 224 18.74 35.16 -15.99
C ALA A 224 18.53 33.69 -15.59
N PHE A 225 17.38 33.35 -14.97
CA PHE A 225 17.17 32.01 -14.40
C PHE A 225 16.41 31.04 -15.33
N ARG A 226 15.63 31.51 -16.33
CA ARG A 226 14.79 30.63 -17.17
C ARG A 226 15.54 29.56 -17.97
N ASN A 227 16.82 29.79 -18.28
CA ASN A 227 17.62 28.88 -19.10
C ASN A 227 18.45 27.89 -18.26
N LEU A 228 18.41 28.00 -16.93
CA LEU A 228 19.14 27.09 -16.06
C LEU A 228 18.46 25.71 -16.03
N PRO A 229 19.23 24.62 -16.04
CA PRO A 229 18.68 23.27 -16.12
C PRO A 229 17.84 22.96 -14.88
N GLY A 230 16.57 22.61 -15.10
CA GLY A 230 15.63 22.20 -14.05
C GLY A 230 15.11 23.34 -13.16
N VAL A 231 15.57 24.56 -13.35
CA VAL A 231 15.09 25.74 -12.61
C VAL A 231 13.81 26.26 -13.27
N ASP A 232 12.80 26.56 -12.47
CA ASP A 232 11.63 27.31 -12.92
C ASP A 232 11.58 28.68 -12.22
N VAL A 233 10.88 29.63 -12.82
CA VAL A 233 10.69 30.99 -12.28
C VAL A 233 9.20 31.27 -12.17
N ALA A 234 8.76 31.85 -11.06
CA ALA A 234 7.37 32.24 -10.84
C ALA A 234 7.28 33.60 -10.14
N ASN A 235 6.21 34.34 -10.41
CA ASN A 235 5.89 35.54 -9.63
C ASN A 235 4.89 35.16 -8.52
N VAL A 236 5.04 35.74 -7.33
CA VAL A 236 4.19 35.44 -6.15
C VAL A 236 2.70 35.53 -6.44
N GLU A 237 2.29 36.52 -7.23
CA GLU A 237 0.89 36.83 -7.48
C GLU A 237 0.20 35.77 -8.36
N ARG A 238 1.00 35.05 -9.15
CA ARG A 238 0.55 34.00 -10.09
C ARG A 238 1.11 32.61 -9.77
N LEU A 239 1.41 32.35 -8.49
CA LEU A 239 1.88 31.03 -8.06
C LEU A 239 0.88 29.93 -8.38
N ASN A 240 1.37 28.87 -9.01
CA ASN A 240 0.58 27.70 -9.38
C ASN A 240 1.02 26.46 -8.59
N LEU A 241 0.07 25.57 -8.33
CA LEU A 241 0.34 24.30 -7.66
C LEU A 241 1.27 23.39 -8.48
N LEU A 242 1.21 23.47 -9.82
CA LEU A 242 2.07 22.67 -10.69
C LEU A 242 3.55 23.05 -10.56
N ASP A 243 3.85 24.29 -10.19
CA ASP A 243 5.20 24.78 -9.99
C ASP A 243 5.71 24.42 -8.60
N LEU A 244 4.87 24.57 -7.56
CA LEU A 244 5.23 24.27 -6.17
C LEU A 244 5.26 22.77 -5.84
N ALA A 245 4.40 21.97 -6.47
CA ALA A 245 4.30 20.54 -6.26
C ALA A 245 4.26 19.76 -7.58
N PRO A 246 5.35 19.77 -8.38
CA PRO A 246 5.40 19.02 -9.64
C PRO A 246 5.18 17.54 -9.39
N GLY A 247 4.24 16.93 -10.12
CA GLY A 247 3.83 15.54 -9.94
C GLY A 247 2.88 15.30 -8.77
N GLY A 248 2.43 16.37 -8.09
CA GLY A 248 1.61 16.29 -6.89
C GLY A 248 2.40 15.88 -5.64
N HIS A 249 3.74 15.94 -5.70
CA HIS A 249 4.64 15.70 -4.57
C HIS A 249 5.08 17.04 -3.96
N LEU A 250 4.78 17.21 -2.67
CA LEU A 250 5.04 18.40 -1.88
C LEU A 250 6.52 18.61 -1.58
N GLY A 251 6.88 19.83 -1.16
CA GLY A 251 8.23 20.16 -0.69
C GLY A 251 9.21 20.43 -1.82
N ARG A 252 8.85 21.24 -2.81
CA ARG A 252 9.85 21.73 -3.78
C ARG A 252 10.81 22.70 -3.09
N PHE A 253 12.09 22.66 -3.45
CA PHE A 253 13.03 23.69 -3.00
C PHE A 253 12.72 25.02 -3.70
N VAL A 254 12.41 26.05 -2.92
CA VAL A 254 12.04 27.38 -3.39
C VAL A 254 12.97 28.43 -2.81
N ILE A 255 13.40 29.36 -3.66
CA ILE A 255 14.20 30.54 -3.30
C ILE A 255 13.31 31.76 -3.49
N TRP A 256 13.16 32.57 -2.45
CA TRP A 256 12.29 33.74 -2.43
C TRP A 256 13.11 35.02 -2.50
N THR A 257 12.68 36.01 -3.28
CA THR A 257 13.13 37.39 -3.05
C THR A 257 12.44 37.96 -1.81
N GLU A 258 13.05 38.92 -1.14
CA GLU A 258 12.52 39.51 0.08
C GLU A 258 11.13 40.15 -0.14
N CYS A 259 10.98 40.93 -1.20
CA CYS A 259 9.71 41.51 -1.64
C CYS A 259 8.68 40.42 -1.92
N ALA A 260 9.08 39.32 -2.57
CA ALA A 260 8.19 38.19 -2.81
C ALA A 260 7.70 37.56 -1.51
N PHE A 261 8.59 37.39 -0.54
CA PHE A 261 8.31 36.79 0.74
C PHE A 261 7.32 37.63 1.56
N LYS A 262 7.54 38.95 1.64
CA LYS A 262 6.65 39.89 2.33
C LYS A 262 5.24 39.95 1.69
N LYS A 263 5.14 39.86 0.36
CA LYS A 263 3.85 39.84 -0.36
C LYS A 263 2.99 38.60 -0.08
N LEU A 264 3.53 37.52 0.49
CA LEU A 264 2.76 36.30 0.74
C LEU A 264 1.58 36.53 1.70
N ASP A 265 1.76 37.34 2.74
CA ASP A 265 0.68 37.63 3.70
C ASP A 265 -0.42 38.49 3.07
N GLU A 266 -0.09 39.41 2.16
CA GLU A 266 -1.10 40.14 1.38
C GLU A 266 -1.92 39.19 0.47
N VAL A 267 -1.23 38.23 -0.15
CA VAL A 267 -1.80 37.30 -1.15
C VAL A 267 -2.61 36.17 -0.54
N TYR A 268 -2.32 35.75 0.70
CA TYR A 268 -2.99 34.62 1.35
C TYR A 268 -3.71 34.98 2.66
N GLY A 269 -3.41 36.13 3.26
CA GLY A 269 -3.88 36.52 4.57
C GLY A 269 -3.15 35.78 5.69
N THR A 270 -3.56 36.06 6.92
CA THR A 270 -3.11 35.36 8.13
C THR A 270 -4.18 34.38 8.62
N PHE A 271 -3.98 33.75 9.79
CA PHE A 271 -5.04 32.94 10.42
C PHE A 271 -6.19 33.77 11.01
N GLU A 272 -5.96 35.06 11.21
CA GLU A 272 -6.91 36.01 11.82
C GLU A 272 -7.46 36.98 10.78
N THR A 273 -6.60 37.52 9.92
CA THR A 273 -6.96 38.47 8.88
C THR A 273 -7.19 37.79 7.53
N PRO A 274 -8.31 38.06 6.83
CA PRO A 274 -8.55 37.52 5.51
C PRO A 274 -7.57 38.10 4.48
N SER A 275 -7.38 37.38 3.37
CA SER A 275 -6.50 37.83 2.29
C SER A 275 -7.02 39.10 1.60
N ALA A 276 -6.11 40.05 1.35
CA ALA A 276 -6.40 41.26 0.58
C ALA A 276 -6.63 40.95 -0.91
N LYS A 277 -5.75 40.14 -1.53
CA LYS A 277 -5.86 39.83 -2.98
C LYS A 277 -6.90 38.74 -3.29
N LYS A 278 -7.17 37.83 -2.36
CA LYS A 278 -8.10 36.71 -2.56
C LYS A 278 -9.38 36.93 -1.78
N LYS A 279 -10.36 37.56 -2.44
CA LYS A 279 -11.70 37.81 -1.88
C LYS A 279 -12.25 36.58 -1.14
N GLY A 280 -12.59 36.79 0.14
CA GLY A 280 -13.21 35.81 1.04
C GLY A 280 -12.32 34.62 1.42
N PHE A 281 -11.02 34.67 1.17
CA PHE A 281 -10.11 33.58 1.53
C PHE A 281 -9.48 33.80 2.90
N VAL A 282 -9.51 32.76 3.72
CA VAL A 282 -8.82 32.65 5.01
C VAL A 282 -8.01 31.36 5.00
N LEU A 283 -6.86 31.35 5.67
CA LEU A 283 -6.03 30.16 5.77
C LEU A 283 -6.77 29.00 6.47
N PRO A 284 -6.58 27.75 6.01
CA PRO A 284 -7.24 26.60 6.60
C PRO A 284 -6.73 26.36 8.02
N ARG A 285 -7.64 26.35 9.00
CA ARG A 285 -7.30 26.00 10.38
C ARG A 285 -7.05 24.49 10.50
N PRO A 286 -5.96 24.06 11.15
CA PRO A 286 -5.73 22.65 11.41
C PRO A 286 -6.74 22.13 12.45
N LYS A 287 -7.10 20.85 12.35
CA LYS A 287 -7.97 20.19 13.35
C LYS A 287 -7.27 20.05 14.72
N MET A 288 -5.95 19.98 14.72
CA MET A 288 -5.12 19.87 15.92
C MET A 288 -4.24 21.12 16.03
N ALA A 289 -4.16 21.70 17.24
CA ALA A 289 -3.29 22.83 17.51
C ALA A 289 -1.81 22.43 17.45
N ASN A 290 -1.47 21.28 18.06
CA ASN A 290 -0.16 20.65 18.01
C ASN A 290 -0.25 19.30 17.27
N ALA A 291 0.66 19.04 16.34
CA ALA A 291 0.69 17.80 15.56
C ALA A 291 1.60 16.73 16.18
N ASP A 292 2.43 17.09 17.15
CA ASP A 292 3.28 16.15 17.87
C ASP A 292 2.47 15.37 18.91
N LEU A 293 1.91 14.25 18.46
CA LEU A 293 1.18 13.32 19.30
C LEU A 293 2.06 12.73 20.40
N SER A 294 3.36 12.51 20.13
CA SER A 294 4.25 11.92 21.12
C SER A 294 4.42 12.85 22.32
N ARG A 295 4.60 14.14 22.08
CA ARG A 295 4.64 15.16 23.14
C ARG A 295 3.33 15.24 23.92
N LEU A 296 2.18 15.19 23.24
CA LEU A 296 0.87 15.25 23.90
C LEU A 296 0.61 13.98 24.73
N ILE A 297 0.94 12.80 24.21
CA ILE A 297 0.72 11.53 24.90
C ILE A 297 1.67 11.41 26.11
N ASN A 298 2.90 11.88 25.98
CA ASN A 298 3.92 11.80 27.03
C ASN A 298 3.88 12.98 28.02
N SER A 299 2.88 13.86 27.95
CA SER A 299 2.75 14.95 28.91
C SER A 299 2.29 14.43 30.27
N ASP A 300 2.66 15.11 31.34
CA ASP A 300 2.38 14.69 32.71
C ASP A 300 0.86 14.60 32.98
N GLU A 301 0.07 15.47 32.36
CA GLU A 301 -1.40 15.47 32.49
C GLU A 301 -2.03 14.20 31.90
N VAL A 302 -1.46 13.66 30.81
CA VAL A 302 -1.94 12.40 30.22
C VAL A 302 -1.36 11.21 30.98
N GLN A 303 -0.05 11.19 31.21
CA GLN A 303 0.63 10.06 31.83
C GLN A 303 0.21 9.81 33.29
N SER A 304 -0.19 10.85 34.04
CA SER A 304 -0.71 10.70 35.40
C SER A 304 -2.04 9.94 35.49
N VAL A 305 -2.85 9.95 34.42
CA VAL A 305 -4.17 9.28 34.38
C VAL A 305 -4.10 7.93 33.65
N VAL A 306 -3.10 7.74 32.78
CA VAL A 306 -2.93 6.50 32.00
C VAL A 306 -2.62 5.32 32.90
N LYS A 307 -3.39 4.23 32.73
CA LYS A 307 -3.15 2.97 33.45
C LYS A 307 -1.81 2.34 33.03
N PRO A 308 -1.11 1.64 33.94
CA PRO A 308 0.13 0.96 33.61
C PRO A 308 -0.09 -0.05 32.48
N ILE A 309 0.91 -0.18 31.61
CA ILE A 309 0.86 -1.09 30.46
C ILE A 309 0.73 -2.54 30.95
N ASN A 310 -0.26 -3.26 30.41
CA ASN A 310 -0.40 -4.70 30.60
C ASN A 310 0.72 -5.44 29.86
N LYS A 311 1.77 -5.85 30.58
CA LYS A 311 2.93 -6.57 30.01
C LYS A 311 2.65 -8.04 29.68
N VAL A 312 1.57 -8.60 30.23
CA VAL A 312 1.25 -10.02 30.11
C VAL A 312 0.26 -10.24 28.98
N VAL A 313 0.75 -10.68 27.82
CA VAL A 313 -0.09 -11.22 26.75
C VAL A 313 -0.12 -12.74 26.88
N LYS A 314 -1.15 -13.29 27.54
CA LYS A 314 -1.34 -14.74 27.62
C LYS A 314 -1.73 -15.27 26.23
N ARG A 315 -0.76 -15.80 25.49
CA ARG A 315 -1.05 -16.54 24.26
C ARG A 315 -1.72 -17.87 24.63
N ARG A 316 -2.68 -18.28 23.81
CA ARG A 316 -3.28 -19.62 23.96
C ARG A 316 -2.20 -20.65 23.60
N GLU A 317 -1.70 -21.35 24.60
CA GLU A 317 -0.87 -22.54 24.37
C GLU A 317 -1.72 -23.66 23.77
N PRO A 318 -1.15 -24.51 22.89
CA PRO A 318 -1.86 -25.68 22.40
C PRO A 318 -2.29 -26.55 23.58
N ARG A 319 -3.59 -26.84 23.68
CA ARG A 319 -4.14 -27.68 24.74
C ARG A 319 -3.58 -29.09 24.62
N LYS A 320 -2.65 -29.44 25.50
CA LYS A 320 -2.11 -30.80 25.58
C LYS A 320 -3.22 -31.74 26.05
N ASN A 321 -3.43 -32.83 25.32
CA ASN A 321 -4.40 -33.85 25.72
C ASN A 321 -3.90 -34.50 27.02
N PRO A 322 -4.62 -34.40 28.15
CA PRO A 322 -4.17 -34.97 29.40
C PRO A 322 -4.03 -36.48 29.28
N LEU A 323 -5.00 -37.22 28.75
CA LEU A 323 -4.97 -38.69 28.72
C LEU A 323 -3.73 -39.28 28.02
N LYS A 324 -3.15 -38.54 27.07
CA LYS A 324 -1.93 -38.94 26.33
C LYS A 324 -0.65 -38.31 26.87
N ASN A 325 -0.72 -37.19 27.61
CA ASN A 325 0.45 -36.46 28.08
C ASN A 325 0.55 -36.50 29.60
N MET A 326 1.52 -37.27 30.13
CA MET A 326 1.68 -37.49 31.57
C MET A 326 1.85 -36.18 32.35
N ALA A 327 2.65 -35.23 31.87
CA ALA A 327 2.85 -33.95 32.55
C ALA A 327 1.55 -33.12 32.61
N ALA A 328 0.71 -33.21 31.57
CA ALA A 328 -0.59 -32.57 31.55
C ALA A 328 -1.59 -33.26 32.51
N VAL A 329 -1.59 -34.60 32.62
CA VAL A 329 -2.45 -35.25 33.62
C VAL A 329 -1.97 -34.98 35.03
N LEU A 330 -0.67 -35.04 35.30
CA LEU A 330 -0.16 -34.85 36.66
C LEU A 330 -0.45 -33.44 37.19
N LYS A 331 -0.50 -32.43 36.31
CA LYS A 331 -0.99 -31.09 36.65
C LYS A 331 -2.47 -31.06 37.02
N LEU A 332 -3.30 -31.95 36.46
CA LEU A 332 -4.74 -32.02 36.72
C LEU A 332 -5.11 -32.98 37.84
N ASN A 333 -4.40 -34.10 37.95
CA ASN A 333 -4.57 -35.15 38.94
C ASN A 333 -3.19 -35.69 39.37
N PRO A 334 -2.63 -35.15 40.47
CA PRO A 334 -1.35 -35.59 41.02
C PRO A 334 -1.33 -37.07 41.45
N TYR A 335 -2.48 -37.62 41.88
CA TYR A 335 -2.61 -39.00 42.34
C TYR A 335 -2.57 -40.03 41.21
N LEU A 336 -2.72 -39.63 39.94
CA LEU A 336 -2.62 -40.58 38.84
C LEU A 336 -1.22 -41.22 38.77
N GLY A 337 -0.18 -40.47 39.12
CA GLY A 337 1.19 -40.97 39.14
C GLY A 337 1.37 -42.12 40.13
N THR A 338 0.81 -41.98 41.34
CA THR A 338 0.86 -43.04 42.36
C THR A 338 -0.05 -44.21 41.98
N ALA A 339 -1.27 -43.94 41.49
CA ALA A 339 -2.19 -44.98 41.04
C ALA A 339 -1.60 -45.85 39.92
N ARG A 340 -0.93 -45.26 38.91
CA ARG A 340 -0.25 -46.02 37.85
C ARG A 340 0.92 -46.85 38.36
N LYS A 341 1.71 -46.32 39.30
CA LYS A 341 2.80 -47.07 39.94
C LYS A 341 2.24 -48.28 40.70
N MET A 342 1.18 -48.07 41.50
CA MET A 342 0.52 -49.15 42.23
C MET A 342 -0.08 -50.21 41.30
N ALA A 343 -0.71 -49.79 40.21
CA ALA A 343 -1.26 -50.70 39.21
C ALA A 343 -0.17 -51.56 38.54
N ALA A 344 0.96 -50.95 38.15
CA ALA A 344 2.07 -51.67 37.55
C ALA A 344 2.69 -52.69 38.51
N LEU A 345 2.87 -52.32 39.79
CA LEU A 345 3.35 -53.24 40.82
C LEU A 345 2.36 -54.40 41.06
N ALA A 346 1.05 -54.10 41.10
CA ALA A 346 0.02 -55.11 41.26
C ALA A 346 -0.06 -56.07 40.07
N GLU A 347 0.13 -55.58 38.84
CA GLU A 347 0.16 -56.40 37.63
C GLU A 347 1.36 -57.35 37.63
N ALA A 348 2.56 -56.84 37.97
CA ALA A 348 3.76 -57.67 38.10
C ALA A 348 3.56 -58.80 39.14
N ALA A 349 2.94 -58.49 40.28
CA ALA A 349 2.59 -59.48 41.29
C ALA A 349 1.57 -60.51 40.79
N ARG A 350 0.53 -60.09 40.05
CA ARG A 350 -0.48 -60.98 39.47
C ARG A 350 0.10 -61.93 38.43
N VAL A 351 1.01 -61.46 37.58
CA VAL A 351 1.66 -62.32 36.58
C VAL A 351 2.48 -63.41 37.26
N LYS A 352 3.21 -63.08 38.32
CA LYS A 352 3.96 -64.04 39.13
C LYS A 352 3.04 -65.09 39.77
N ALA A 353 1.99 -64.64 40.46
CA ALA A 353 1.02 -65.53 41.12
C ALA A 353 0.25 -66.42 40.12
N ARG A 354 -0.07 -65.92 38.92
CA ARG A 354 -0.74 -66.71 37.87
C ARG A 354 0.15 -67.84 37.35
N LYS A 355 1.45 -67.59 37.21
CA LYS A 355 2.44 -68.59 36.79
C LYS A 355 2.55 -69.72 37.82
N GLU A 356 2.70 -69.35 39.10
CA GLU A 356 2.75 -70.30 40.22
C GLU A 356 1.47 -71.14 40.34
N LYS A 357 0.28 -70.53 40.18
CA LYS A 357 -1.01 -71.24 40.21
C LYS A 357 -1.18 -72.20 39.03
N LEU A 358 -0.66 -71.86 37.85
CA LEU A 358 -0.74 -72.72 36.68
C LEU A 358 0.17 -73.96 36.82
N ASP A 359 1.34 -73.80 37.42
CA ASP A 359 2.25 -74.92 37.70
C ASP A 359 1.68 -75.89 38.76
N SER A 360 0.96 -75.38 39.77
CA SER A 360 0.30 -76.23 40.79
C SER A 360 -0.82 -77.14 40.22
N LYS A 361 -1.52 -76.71 39.17
CA LYS A 361 -2.62 -77.47 38.53
C LYS A 361 -2.13 -78.56 37.57
N ARG A 362 -0.82 -78.67 37.33
CA ARG A 362 -0.21 -79.65 36.42
C ARG A 362 0.13 -81.00 37.08
N THR A 363 -0.30 -81.24 38.31
CA THR A 363 -0.15 -82.52 39.01
C THR A 363 -1.40 -83.41 38.85
N LYS A 364 -1.23 -84.43 38.00
CA LYS A 364 -2.04 -85.62 37.60
C LYS A 364 -3.41 -85.87 38.29
N LEU A 365 -4.50 -85.90 37.49
CA LEU A 365 -5.69 -86.75 37.76
C LEU A 365 -5.26 -88.21 37.79
N SER A 366 -5.84 -89.04 38.66
CA SER A 366 -5.39 -90.43 38.82
C SER A 366 -5.73 -91.25 37.55
N PRO A 367 -4.93 -92.27 37.20
CA PRO A 367 -5.23 -93.15 36.07
C PRO A 367 -6.62 -93.81 36.16
N GLU A 368 -7.13 -93.99 37.37
CA GLU A 368 -8.44 -94.57 37.65
C GLU A 368 -9.59 -93.60 37.35
N GLU A 369 -9.42 -92.31 37.60
CA GLU A 369 -10.41 -91.28 37.24
C GLU A 369 -10.47 -91.11 35.71
N ALA A 370 -9.31 -91.15 35.05
CA ALA A 370 -9.24 -91.15 33.59
C ALA A 370 -9.85 -92.41 32.95
N SER A 371 -9.73 -93.58 33.60
CA SER A 371 -10.34 -94.82 33.13
C SER A 371 -11.86 -94.82 33.33
N LYS A 372 -12.37 -94.29 34.45
CA LYS A 372 -13.81 -94.12 34.72
C LYS A 372 -14.49 -93.22 33.68
N VAL A 373 -13.86 -92.10 33.31
CA VAL A 373 -14.38 -91.20 32.26
C VAL A 373 -14.40 -91.89 30.89
N LYS A 374 -13.35 -92.66 30.55
CA LYS A 374 -13.31 -93.43 29.30
C LYS A 374 -14.31 -94.59 29.28
N ALA A 375 -14.54 -95.25 30.42
CA ALA A 375 -15.49 -96.35 30.55
C ALA A 375 -16.94 -95.87 30.40
N ALA A 376 -17.29 -94.74 31.02
CA ALA A 376 -18.59 -94.11 30.86
C ALA A 376 -18.87 -93.75 29.37
N GLY A 377 -17.89 -93.20 28.67
CA GLY A 377 -18.01 -92.89 27.24
C GLY A 377 -18.19 -94.14 26.36
N LYS A 378 -17.44 -95.22 26.65
CA LYS A 378 -17.54 -96.49 25.88
C LYS A 378 -18.85 -97.24 26.14
N ALA A 379 -19.40 -97.17 27.35
CA ALA A 379 -20.67 -97.81 27.69
C ALA A 379 -21.83 -97.19 26.88
N TRP A 380 -21.85 -95.86 26.76
CA TRP A 380 -22.86 -95.14 25.98
C TRP A 380 -22.79 -95.43 24.47
N TYR A 381 -21.60 -95.65 23.93
CA TYR A 381 -21.45 -96.03 22.53
C TYR A 381 -21.91 -97.47 22.24
N LYS A 382 -21.80 -98.40 23.20
CA LYS A 382 -22.19 -99.81 23.02
C LYS A 382 -23.71 -100.01 22.95
N THR A 383 -24.49 -99.17 23.62
CA THR A 383 -25.97 -99.24 23.60
C THR A 383 -26.60 -98.81 22.28
N MET A 384 -25.82 -98.40 21.27
CA MET A 384 -26.30 -97.93 19.96
C MET A 384 -25.76 -98.76 18.77
N VAL A 385 -25.26 -99.98 19.00
CA VAL A 385 -24.51 -100.75 17.98
C VAL A 385 -25.35 -101.78 17.20
N SER A 386 -26.43 -102.35 17.75
CA SER A 386 -27.29 -103.27 16.99
C SER A 386 -28.67 -103.44 17.62
N ASP A 387 -29.74 -103.29 16.83
CA ASP A 387 -31.13 -103.58 17.23
C ASP A 387 -31.50 -105.04 16.87
N SER A 388 -30.83 -106.01 17.51
CA SER A 388 -31.24 -107.42 17.49
C SER A 388 -32.01 -107.77 18.76
N ASP A 389 -32.59 -108.97 18.83
CA ASP A 389 -33.49 -109.47 19.89
C ASP A 389 -33.05 -109.18 21.36
N TYR A 390 -31.75 -108.92 21.61
CA TYR A 390 -31.25 -108.50 22.93
C TYR A 390 -31.56 -107.03 23.31
N THR A 391 -31.75 -106.12 22.35
CA THR A 391 -32.20 -104.74 22.60
C THR A 391 -33.68 -104.65 22.96
N GLU A 392 -34.48 -105.61 22.50
CA GLU A 392 -35.90 -105.69 22.84
C GLU A 392 -36.10 -105.99 24.33
N PHE A 393 -35.21 -106.74 24.99
CA PHE A 393 -35.26 -106.98 26.43
C PHE A 393 -34.95 -105.73 27.28
N GLU A 394 -33.92 -104.94 26.94
CA GLU A 394 -33.61 -103.70 27.66
C GLU A 394 -34.74 -102.66 27.48
N ASN A 395 -35.27 -102.55 26.27
CA ASN A 395 -36.40 -101.67 25.96
C ASN A 395 -37.68 -102.12 26.67
N PHE A 396 -38.01 -103.41 26.70
CA PHE A 396 -39.15 -103.94 27.45
C PHE A 396 -39.01 -103.70 28.96
N SER A 397 -37.82 -103.91 29.53
CA SER A 397 -37.58 -103.63 30.96
C SER A 397 -37.81 -102.16 31.30
N LYS A 398 -37.34 -101.26 30.41
CA LYS A 398 -37.48 -99.82 30.57
C LYS A 398 -38.93 -99.38 30.38
N TRP A 399 -39.66 -99.97 29.44
CA TRP A 399 -41.07 -99.63 29.20
C TRP A 399 -41.99 -100.13 30.32
N LEU A 400 -41.78 -101.35 30.84
CA LEU A 400 -42.51 -101.88 32.00
C LEU A 400 -42.27 -101.04 33.27
N GLY A 401 -41.07 -100.51 33.48
CA GLY A 401 -40.75 -99.63 34.62
C GLY A 401 -41.28 -98.18 34.51
N VAL A 402 -41.76 -97.75 33.34
CA VAL A 402 -42.23 -96.37 33.07
C VAL A 402 -43.76 -96.30 32.97
N THR A 403 -44.47 -97.44 32.92
CA THR A 403 -45.92 -97.50 32.66
C THR A 403 -46.80 -97.71 33.91
N GLN A 404 -46.28 -97.42 35.11
CA GLN A 404 -47.09 -97.28 36.33
C GLN A 404 -47.33 -95.82 36.68
#